data_AF-A0A6N9U586-F1
#
_entry.id   AF-A0A6N9U586-F1
#
_cell.length_a   1.000
_cell.length_b   1.000
_cell.length_c   1.000
_cell.angle_alpha   90.00
_cell.angle_beta   90.00
_cell.angle_gamma   90.00
#
_symmetry.space_group_name_H-M   'P 1'
#
loop_
_entity.id
_entity.type
_entity.pdbx_description
1 polymer ?
#
loop_
_entity_poly.entity_id
_entity_poly.type
_entity_poly.pdbx_seq_one_letter_code
_entity_poly.pdbx_strand_id
1 'polypeptide(L)'
;MTDAPHAPVSGDPDDRRVAGRLLRDGPPWLDPGKPVPYGHLLASAALLRCAPAAVVSRLAALGYHEVERPGGPLPEAVAPEDTVLLRPLGKEYDFDWLDVTAPVPLRQTVVLAEQLGVAPAEVARRLTALGYHYPAVAGPLPETHDARDVLLIRTDAKGNGEWLDHGEQARARHVLDIATRLKCGPHAAALRLVALGVRLPYTPHPDDDRLLGLTGRPGDGLDFAMAAQSPGHVLDAARATGRRPADVVARLAELGCWGTGEVLVPDVPEPDDLVVLSERLDGRAPWLRVNGVVGVALRHVLRAALVTGRGPAATAERLAALGHRLHKNAIPPAVADEEDIRLLGTVDRSFLDGVHLEHVLRSASLTCRSPADVAARLTTLGYRLPDEVVYPETRAVPRG
;
A
#
# COMPACT_ATOMS: atom_id res chain seq x y z
N MET A 1 60.45 -7.19 10.19
CA MET A 1 59.16 -7.29 10.89
C MET A 1 58.73 -5.88 11.22
N THR A 2 57.95 -5.29 10.33
CA THR A 2 57.41 -3.94 10.54
C THR A 2 56.35 -4.08 11.63
N ASP A 3 56.55 -3.43 12.79
CA ASP A 3 55.56 -3.40 13.86
C ASP A 3 54.21 -2.96 13.28
N ALA A 4 53.17 -3.75 13.49
CA ALA A 4 51.84 -3.38 13.03
C ALA A 4 51.41 -2.10 13.79
N PRO A 5 50.90 -1.07 13.09
CA PRO A 5 50.55 0.20 13.74
C PRO A 5 49.52 -0.04 14.86
N HIS A 6 49.75 0.58 16.02
CA HIS A 6 48.90 0.49 17.22
C HIS A 6 48.83 -0.90 17.90
N ALA A 7 49.81 -1.79 17.68
CA ALA A 7 49.84 -3.07 18.38
C ALA A 7 49.93 -2.89 19.91
N PRO A 8 49.12 -3.61 20.71
CA PRO A 8 49.19 -3.53 22.17
C PRO A 8 50.49 -4.15 22.69
N VAL A 9 51.10 -3.51 23.68
CA VAL A 9 52.28 -4.06 24.38
C VAL A 9 51.82 -5.00 25.50
N SER A 10 51.16 -6.11 25.13
CA SER A 10 50.77 -7.18 26.07
C SER A 10 51.00 -8.57 25.48
N GLY A 11 51.52 -9.47 26.32
CA GLY A 11 51.70 -10.89 25.98
C GLY A 11 50.46 -11.75 26.23
N ASP A 12 49.41 -11.19 26.83
CA ASP A 12 48.16 -11.89 27.07
C ASP A 12 47.34 -11.97 25.76
N PRO A 13 46.99 -13.18 25.27
CA PRO A 13 46.17 -13.34 24.08
C PRO A 13 44.79 -12.67 24.20
N ASP A 14 44.23 -12.55 25.40
CA ASP A 14 42.94 -11.89 25.60
C ASP A 14 43.04 -10.36 25.52
N ASP A 15 44.15 -9.77 25.99
CA ASP A 15 44.42 -8.34 25.82
C ASP A 15 44.58 -7.99 24.34
N ARG A 16 45.29 -8.86 23.61
CA ARG A 16 45.44 -8.72 22.15
C ARG A 16 44.10 -8.85 21.44
N ARG A 17 43.23 -9.80 21.82
CA ARG A 17 41.87 -9.90 21.25
C ARG A 17 41.04 -8.65 21.49
N VAL A 18 41.05 -8.09 22.70
CA VAL A 18 40.30 -6.88 23.05
C VAL A 18 40.83 -5.65 22.30
N ALA A 19 42.13 -5.55 22.06
CA ALA A 19 42.73 -4.47 21.27
C ALA A 19 42.50 -4.61 19.76
N GLY A 20 42.20 -5.81 19.25
CA GLY A 20 41.91 -6.05 17.84
C GLY A 20 40.54 -5.51 17.45
N ARG A 21 40.45 -4.70 16.38
CA ARG A 21 39.17 -4.14 15.88
C ARG A 21 38.12 -5.21 15.58
N LEU A 22 38.56 -6.42 15.25
CA LEU A 22 37.68 -7.56 14.93
C LEU A 22 37.58 -8.58 16.07
N LEU A 23 37.97 -8.20 17.29
CA LEU A 23 37.98 -9.07 18.47
C LEU A 23 38.78 -10.34 18.27
N ARG A 24 39.88 -10.23 17.50
CA ARG A 24 40.77 -11.34 17.16
C ARG A 24 42.18 -10.97 17.54
N ASP A 25 42.97 -12.00 17.77
CA ASP A 25 44.38 -11.83 18.04
C ASP A 25 45.16 -11.53 16.73
N GLY A 26 45.08 -10.28 16.26
CA GLY A 26 45.78 -9.80 15.08
C GLY A 26 45.20 -8.50 14.50
N PRO A 27 45.93 -7.84 13.58
CA PRO A 27 45.50 -6.59 12.97
C PRO A 27 44.17 -6.73 12.19
N PRO A 28 43.42 -5.63 11.98
CA PRO A 28 43.73 -4.26 12.41
C PRO A 28 43.47 -4.04 13.91
N TRP A 29 44.38 -3.31 14.58
CA TRP A 29 44.26 -2.91 15.99
C TRP A 29 43.43 -1.63 16.10
N LEU A 30 42.80 -1.41 17.26
CA LEU A 30 42.17 -0.14 17.60
C LEU A 30 43.24 0.95 17.76
N ASP A 31 42.90 2.18 17.36
CA ASP A 31 43.73 3.37 17.56
C ASP A 31 43.54 3.91 18.98
N PRO A 32 44.57 3.93 19.86
CA PRO A 32 44.47 4.45 21.22
C PRO A 32 44.13 5.95 21.28
N GLY A 33 44.35 6.69 20.19
CA GLY A 33 43.98 8.11 20.09
C GLY A 33 42.51 8.35 19.76
N LYS A 34 41.70 7.30 19.62
CA LYS A 34 40.26 7.39 19.35
C LYS A 34 39.45 6.71 20.46
N PRO A 35 38.22 7.19 20.73
CA PRO A 35 37.30 6.49 21.62
C PRO A 35 37.06 5.06 21.17
N VAL A 36 37.12 4.12 22.11
CA VAL A 36 36.71 2.73 21.89
C VAL A 36 35.18 2.68 21.81
N PRO A 37 34.59 2.14 20.72
CA PRO A 37 33.15 2.09 20.57
C PRO A 37 32.45 1.26 21.64
N TYR A 38 31.25 1.67 22.05
CA TYR A 38 30.53 0.99 23.12
C TYR A 38 30.17 -0.47 22.78
N GLY A 39 29.77 -0.74 21.54
CA GLY A 39 29.50 -2.10 21.08
C GLY A 39 30.74 -3.01 21.13
N HIS A 40 31.93 -2.46 20.88
CA HIS A 40 33.20 -3.19 20.99
C HIS A 40 33.48 -3.63 22.44
N LEU A 41 33.22 -2.73 23.40
CA LEU A 41 33.34 -3.02 24.83
C LEU A 41 32.42 -4.18 25.23
N LEU A 42 31.14 -4.11 24.86
CA LEU A 42 30.16 -5.14 25.21
C LEU A 42 30.48 -6.49 24.53
N ALA A 43 30.86 -6.47 23.26
CA ALA A 43 31.25 -7.69 22.55
C ALA A 43 32.55 -8.31 23.11
N SER A 44 33.51 -7.48 23.55
CA SER A 44 34.69 -7.93 24.29
C SER A 44 34.32 -8.60 25.62
N ALA A 45 33.39 -8.01 26.37
CA ALA A 45 32.91 -8.55 27.63
C ALA A 45 32.22 -9.91 27.45
N ALA A 46 31.39 -10.04 26.41
CA ALA A 46 30.75 -11.30 26.04
C ALA A 46 31.77 -12.37 25.60
N LEU A 47 32.77 -12.00 24.80
CA LEU A 47 33.84 -12.91 24.34
C LEU A 47 34.65 -13.46 25.52
N LEU A 48 35.03 -12.58 26.45
CA LEU A 48 35.82 -12.92 27.63
C LEU A 48 34.98 -13.45 28.81
N ARG A 49 33.65 -13.45 28.68
CA ARG A 49 32.67 -13.84 29.71
C ARG A 49 32.91 -13.14 31.05
N CYS A 50 33.16 -11.83 30.99
CA CYS A 50 33.41 -11.00 32.16
C CYS A 50 32.53 -9.74 32.15
N ALA A 51 32.51 -9.01 33.27
CA ALA A 51 31.77 -7.75 33.35
C ALA A 51 32.41 -6.68 32.44
N PRO A 52 31.62 -5.85 31.74
CA PRO A 52 32.13 -4.72 30.95
C PRO A 52 33.09 -3.81 31.72
N ALA A 53 32.86 -3.60 33.01
CA ALA A 53 33.76 -2.82 33.86
C ALA A 53 35.19 -3.39 33.91
N ALA A 54 35.34 -4.72 33.91
CA ALA A 54 36.64 -5.39 33.88
C ALA A 54 37.36 -5.16 32.53
N VAL A 55 36.60 -5.17 31.43
CA VAL A 55 37.15 -4.87 30.09
C VAL A 55 37.62 -3.42 29.99
N VAL A 56 36.88 -2.46 30.58
CA VAL A 56 37.33 -1.05 30.66
C VAL A 56 38.66 -0.95 31.41
N SER A 57 38.82 -1.66 32.53
CA SER A 57 40.09 -1.67 33.27
C SER A 57 41.24 -2.26 32.43
N ARG A 58 40.98 -3.32 31.66
CA ARG A 58 41.98 -3.91 30.74
C ARG A 58 42.35 -2.94 29.62
N LEU A 59 41.37 -2.34 28.96
CA LEU A 59 41.57 -1.34 27.91
C LEU A 59 42.40 -0.15 28.42
N ALA A 60 42.10 0.35 29.63
CA ALA A 60 42.86 1.41 30.25
C ALA A 60 44.33 1.03 30.53
N ALA A 61 44.59 -0.22 30.96
CA ALA A 61 45.95 -0.73 31.16
C ALA A 61 46.73 -0.85 29.84
N LEU A 62 46.03 -1.06 28.72
CA LEU A 62 46.59 -1.11 27.37
C LEU A 62 46.74 0.27 26.70
N GLY A 63 46.37 1.36 27.40
CA GLY A 63 46.47 2.74 26.90
C GLY A 63 45.22 3.28 26.20
N TYR A 64 44.11 2.53 26.18
CA TYR A 64 42.82 2.97 25.66
C TYR A 64 42.00 3.63 26.78
N HIS A 65 42.20 4.93 26.97
CA HIS A 65 41.58 5.67 28.09
C HIS A 65 40.19 6.23 27.77
N GLU A 66 39.89 6.46 26.49
CA GLU A 66 38.60 6.95 26.04
C GLU A 66 37.74 5.77 25.58
N VAL A 67 36.67 5.48 26.32
CA VAL A 67 35.69 4.43 25.99
C VAL A 67 34.32 5.07 26.00
N GLU A 68 33.55 4.88 24.93
CA GLU A 68 32.17 5.35 24.85
C GLU A 68 31.31 4.70 25.94
N ARG A 69 30.36 5.46 26.50
CA ARG A 69 29.50 5.00 27.59
C ARG A 69 28.05 5.43 27.38
N PRO A 70 27.08 4.63 27.85
CA PRO A 70 25.70 5.07 27.93
C PRO A 70 25.56 6.17 28.99
N GLY A 71 24.43 6.88 28.98
CA GLY A 71 24.10 7.84 30.04
C GLY A 71 23.85 7.19 31.41
N GLY A 72 23.67 5.86 31.46
CA GLY A 72 23.43 5.06 32.67
C GLY A 72 24.63 4.21 33.11
N PRO A 73 24.44 3.33 34.12
CA PRO A 73 25.48 2.39 34.55
C PRO A 73 25.80 1.36 33.46
N LEU A 74 27.02 0.81 33.50
CA LEU A 74 27.37 -0.34 32.65
C LEU A 74 26.57 -1.58 33.08
N PRO A 75 26.16 -2.44 32.14
CA PRO A 75 25.49 -3.69 32.49
C PRO A 75 26.46 -4.58 33.28
N GLU A 76 25.93 -5.36 34.23
CA GLU A 76 26.73 -6.27 35.06
C GLU A 76 27.29 -7.44 34.25
N ALA A 77 26.53 -7.92 33.27
CA ALA A 77 26.90 -9.02 32.39
C ALA A 77 26.36 -8.79 30.97
N VAL A 78 27.02 -9.38 29.98
CA VAL A 78 26.61 -9.40 28.58
C VAL A 78 26.62 -10.84 28.11
N ALA A 79 25.51 -11.32 27.57
CA ALA A 79 25.41 -12.68 27.08
C ALA A 79 26.08 -12.78 25.68
N PRO A 80 26.68 -13.92 25.30
CA PRO A 80 27.20 -14.13 23.95
C PRO A 80 26.16 -13.85 22.85
N GLU A 81 24.90 -14.15 23.12
CA GLU A 81 23.77 -13.95 22.22
C GLU A 81 23.48 -12.46 21.98
N ASP A 82 23.81 -11.57 22.93
CA ASP A 82 23.58 -10.12 22.80
C ASP A 82 24.44 -9.49 21.70
N THR A 83 25.55 -10.13 21.32
CA THR A 83 26.50 -9.60 20.32
C THR A 83 25.88 -9.36 18.95
N VAL A 84 24.80 -10.09 18.62
CA VAL A 84 24.03 -9.89 17.38
C VAL A 84 23.28 -8.55 17.39
N LEU A 85 22.86 -8.07 18.57
CA LEU A 85 22.07 -6.85 18.73
C LEU A 85 22.91 -5.57 18.56
N LEU A 86 24.23 -5.68 18.78
CA LEU A 86 25.17 -4.56 18.81
C LEU A 86 25.60 -4.06 17.43
N ARG A 87 25.24 -4.78 16.36
CA ARG A 87 25.67 -4.48 14.99
C ARG A 87 24.62 -3.65 14.25
N PRO A 88 24.99 -2.52 13.65
CA PRO A 88 24.06 -1.72 12.86
C PRO A 88 23.70 -2.44 11.56
N LEU A 89 22.43 -2.36 11.16
CA LEU A 89 21.95 -2.95 9.91
C LEU A 89 22.36 -2.11 8.68
N GLY A 90 22.86 -2.77 7.62
CA GLY A 90 23.03 -2.17 6.29
C GLY A 90 24.45 -1.77 5.88
N LYS A 91 25.47 -2.03 6.72
CA LYS A 91 26.88 -1.91 6.34
C LYS A 91 27.55 -3.29 6.37
N GLU A 92 27.46 -4.03 5.27
CA GLU A 92 28.04 -5.39 5.16
C GLU A 92 29.59 -5.39 5.19
N TYR A 93 30.22 -4.23 4.97
CA TYR A 93 31.67 -4.11 4.79
C TYR A 93 32.37 -3.21 5.82
N ASP A 94 31.63 -2.62 6.78
CA ASP A 94 32.22 -1.82 7.85
C ASP A 94 31.90 -2.43 9.22
N PHE A 95 32.93 -2.59 10.05
CA PHE A 95 32.80 -3.11 11.42
C PHE A 95 32.36 -1.99 12.37
N ASP A 96 31.30 -1.29 12.00
CA ASP A 96 30.71 -0.23 12.80
C ASP A 96 29.84 -0.84 13.89
N TRP A 97 29.74 -0.14 15.02
CA TRP A 97 28.93 -0.53 16.16
C TRP A 97 27.70 0.37 16.24
N LEU A 98 26.62 -0.14 16.83
CA LEU A 98 25.45 0.69 17.12
C LEU A 98 25.85 1.82 18.07
N ASP A 99 25.60 3.06 17.66
CA ASP A 99 25.89 4.26 18.45
C ASP A 99 25.00 4.27 19.71
N VAL A 100 25.64 4.28 20.88
CA VAL A 100 24.95 4.27 22.18
C VAL A 100 24.35 5.64 22.54
N THR A 101 24.87 6.70 21.93
CA THR A 101 24.44 8.09 22.16
C THR A 101 23.25 8.49 21.29
N ALA A 102 23.01 7.76 20.21
CA ALA A 102 21.83 7.91 19.38
C ALA A 102 20.69 6.97 19.85
N PRO A 103 19.42 7.38 19.70
CA PRO A 103 18.29 6.48 19.93
C PRO A 103 18.33 5.30 18.97
N VAL A 104 17.93 4.12 19.44
CA VAL A 104 17.83 2.92 18.60
C VAL A 104 16.76 3.14 17.51
N PRO A 105 17.10 3.00 16.21
CA PRO A 105 16.12 3.13 15.13
C PRO A 105 15.08 1.99 15.15
N LEU A 106 13.84 2.28 14.75
CA LEU A 106 12.77 1.28 14.67
C LEU A 106 13.15 0.11 13.76
N ARG A 107 13.78 0.41 12.63
CA ARG A 107 14.30 -0.60 11.69
C ARG A 107 15.25 -1.59 12.37
N GLN A 108 16.16 -1.10 13.22
CA GLN A 108 17.11 -1.93 13.95
C GLN A 108 16.36 -2.98 14.78
N THR A 109 15.36 -2.51 15.53
CA THR A 109 14.55 -3.35 16.42
C THR A 109 13.74 -4.39 15.66
N VAL A 110 13.02 -3.96 14.61
CA VAL A 110 12.10 -4.83 13.87
C VAL A 110 12.82 -5.90 13.05
N VAL A 111 13.95 -5.56 12.42
CA VAL A 111 14.72 -6.53 11.63
C VAL A 111 15.44 -7.53 12.54
N LEU A 112 15.98 -7.09 13.68
CA LEU A 112 16.57 -8.02 14.65
C LEU A 112 15.53 -8.96 15.25
N ALA A 113 14.33 -8.43 15.56
CA ALA A 113 13.21 -9.23 16.06
C ALA A 113 12.85 -10.35 15.06
N GLU A 114 12.82 -10.03 13.77
CA GLU A 114 12.59 -11.04 12.72
C GLU A 114 13.74 -12.04 12.60
N GLN A 115 15.00 -11.58 12.56
CA GLN A 115 16.17 -12.48 12.45
C GLN A 115 16.26 -13.47 13.61
N LEU A 116 15.83 -13.06 14.80
CA LEU A 116 15.86 -13.86 16.02
C LEU A 116 14.56 -14.63 16.27
N GLY A 117 13.48 -14.35 15.52
CA GLY A 117 12.16 -14.94 15.73
C GLY A 117 11.53 -14.58 17.08
N VAL A 118 11.79 -13.36 17.57
CA VAL A 118 11.30 -12.86 18.87
C VAL A 118 10.43 -11.61 18.70
N ALA A 119 9.73 -11.20 19.74
CA ALA A 119 8.93 -9.98 19.71
C ALA A 119 9.80 -8.71 19.70
N PRO A 120 9.39 -7.61 19.02
CA PRO A 120 10.10 -6.34 19.06
C PRO A 120 10.33 -5.79 20.48
N ALA A 121 9.38 -6.00 21.40
CA ALA A 121 9.52 -5.61 22.79
C ALA A 121 10.68 -6.33 23.51
N GLU A 122 10.98 -7.58 23.14
CA GLU A 122 12.09 -8.32 23.74
C GLU A 122 13.44 -7.77 23.30
N VAL A 123 13.59 -7.47 22.01
CA VAL A 123 14.78 -6.78 21.48
C VAL A 123 14.99 -5.44 22.20
N ALA A 124 13.90 -4.69 22.37
CA ALA A 124 13.95 -3.40 23.05
C ALA A 124 14.40 -3.51 24.50
N ARG A 125 13.81 -4.45 25.26
CA ARG A 125 14.22 -4.74 26.64
C ARG A 125 15.69 -5.12 26.73
N ARG A 126 16.19 -5.94 25.81
CA ARG A 126 17.61 -6.35 25.79
C ARG A 126 18.53 -5.20 25.46
N LEU A 127 18.25 -4.42 24.42
CA LEU A 127 19.03 -3.23 24.11
C LEU A 127 19.01 -2.21 25.26
N THR A 128 17.87 -2.02 25.93
CA THR A 128 17.77 -1.16 27.12
C THR A 128 18.57 -1.69 28.31
N ALA A 129 18.53 -3.00 28.57
CA ALA A 129 19.36 -3.62 29.61
C ALA A 129 20.86 -3.47 29.32
N LEU A 130 21.24 -3.41 28.04
CA LEU A 130 22.61 -3.16 27.58
C LEU A 130 22.98 -1.67 27.57
N GLY A 131 22.09 -0.76 27.99
CA GLY A 131 22.37 0.68 28.09
C GLY A 131 22.00 1.52 26.87
N TYR A 132 21.44 0.92 25.81
CA TYR A 132 20.89 1.67 24.68
C TYR A 132 19.53 2.28 25.04
N HIS A 133 19.16 3.38 24.40
CA HIS A 133 17.93 4.08 24.70
C HIS A 133 17.01 4.18 23.49
N TYR A 134 15.71 4.20 23.77
CA TYR A 134 14.66 4.41 22.78
C TYR A 134 14.11 5.85 22.88
N PRO A 135 13.57 6.40 21.79
CA PRO A 135 12.88 7.68 21.84
C PRO A 135 11.72 7.64 22.85
N ALA A 136 11.52 8.72 23.62
CA ALA A 136 10.41 8.81 24.58
C ALA A 136 9.01 8.72 23.93
N VAL A 137 8.93 8.93 22.61
CA VAL A 137 7.72 8.81 21.80
C VAL A 137 7.39 7.35 21.46
N ALA A 138 8.35 6.43 21.61
CA ALA A 138 8.09 5.01 21.48
C ALA A 138 7.28 4.55 22.70
N GLY A 139 5.99 4.28 22.50
CA GLY A 139 5.20 3.52 23.46
C GLY A 139 5.75 2.10 23.64
N PRO A 140 5.11 1.27 24.47
CA PRO A 140 5.49 -0.14 24.58
C PRO A 140 5.39 -0.80 23.21
N LEU A 141 6.51 -1.37 22.75
CA LEU A 141 6.57 -2.12 21.50
C LEU A 141 5.76 -3.42 21.59
N PRO A 142 5.41 -4.05 20.46
CA PRO A 142 4.58 -5.25 20.48
C PRO A 142 5.27 -6.43 21.16
N GLU A 143 4.53 -7.15 22.02
CA GLU A 143 4.95 -8.40 22.69
C GLU A 143 4.78 -9.65 21.81
N THR A 144 4.28 -9.49 20.59
CA THR A 144 4.13 -10.58 19.62
C THR A 144 5.10 -10.39 18.45
N HIS A 145 5.72 -11.47 18.03
CA HIS A 145 6.47 -11.54 16.78
C HIS A 145 5.52 -11.52 15.58
N ASP A 146 5.82 -10.71 14.58
CA ASP A 146 5.17 -10.73 13.26
C ASP A 146 6.21 -10.42 12.19
N ALA A 147 6.52 -11.40 11.34
CA ALA A 147 7.47 -11.26 10.23
C ALA A 147 7.10 -10.14 9.24
N ARG A 148 5.84 -9.68 9.26
CA ARG A 148 5.34 -8.60 8.40
C ARG A 148 5.79 -7.21 8.87
N ASP A 149 6.28 -7.06 10.10
CA ASP A 149 6.69 -5.77 10.66
C ASP A 149 7.74 -5.06 9.81
N VAL A 150 8.69 -5.83 9.27
CA VAL A 150 9.75 -5.30 8.38
C VAL A 150 9.13 -4.62 7.14
N LEU A 151 8.07 -5.19 6.59
CA LEU A 151 7.38 -4.65 5.42
C LEU A 151 6.48 -3.46 5.78
N LEU A 152 5.95 -3.39 7.01
CA LEU A 152 5.11 -2.29 7.48
C LEU A 152 5.88 -0.96 7.53
N ILE A 153 7.11 -0.98 8.01
CA ILE A 153 7.91 0.24 8.17
C ILE A 153 8.67 0.66 6.91
N ARG A 154 8.60 -0.10 5.81
CA ARG A 154 9.34 0.20 4.57
C ARG A 154 8.53 1.09 3.64
N THR A 155 8.99 2.31 3.35
CA THR A 155 8.22 3.30 2.56
C THR A 155 8.39 3.16 1.05
N ASP A 156 9.48 2.55 0.58
CA ASP A 156 9.69 2.32 -0.84
C ASP A 156 9.27 0.91 -1.31
N ALA A 157 8.78 0.84 -2.56
CA ALA A 157 8.48 -0.43 -3.22
C ALA A 157 9.74 -1.08 -3.84
N LYS A 158 10.72 -0.23 -4.19
CA LYS A 158 11.91 -0.60 -4.98
C LYS A 158 13.09 -1.05 -4.12
N GLY A 159 13.04 -0.82 -2.81
CA GLY A 159 14.02 -1.34 -1.87
C GLY A 159 15.30 -0.54 -1.69
N ASN A 160 15.24 0.76 -1.95
CA ASN A 160 16.39 1.65 -1.84
C ASN A 160 16.65 2.11 -0.39
N GLY A 161 15.80 1.73 0.57
CA GLY A 161 16.11 1.78 2.00
C GLY A 161 15.58 3.00 2.74
N GLU A 162 14.44 3.56 2.33
CA GLU A 162 13.68 4.48 3.18
C GLU A 162 12.75 3.69 4.12
N TRP A 163 12.83 4.01 5.42
CA TRP A 163 12.11 3.32 6.49
C TRP A 163 11.48 4.35 7.42
N LEU A 164 10.27 4.07 7.88
CA LEU A 164 9.62 4.82 8.95
C LEU A 164 10.35 4.55 10.26
N ASP A 165 10.58 5.62 11.01
CA ASP A 165 11.13 5.53 12.36
C ASP A 165 10.09 5.82 13.45
N HIS A 166 10.48 5.61 14.70
CA HIS A 166 9.66 5.90 15.88
C HIS A 166 9.16 7.36 15.86
N GLY A 167 7.85 7.53 16.04
CA GLY A 167 7.20 8.83 16.05
C GLY A 167 7.08 9.50 14.68
N GLU A 168 7.59 8.89 13.60
CA GLU A 168 7.37 9.40 12.24
C GLU A 168 5.89 9.26 11.85
N GLN A 169 5.37 10.21 11.08
CA GLN A 169 4.02 10.14 10.56
C GLN A 169 4.00 9.42 9.20
N ALA A 170 3.38 8.25 9.14
CA ALA A 170 3.13 7.56 7.88
C ALA A 170 2.11 8.32 7.02
N ARG A 171 2.22 8.24 5.70
CA ARG A 171 1.17 8.74 4.79
C ARG A 171 -0.03 7.81 4.85
N ALA A 172 -1.25 8.32 4.72
CA ALA A 172 -2.45 7.47 4.72
C ALA A 172 -2.40 6.38 3.63
N ARG A 173 -1.95 6.76 2.43
CA ARG A 173 -1.75 5.86 1.29
C ARG A 173 -0.72 4.74 1.55
N HIS A 174 0.28 4.97 2.40
CA HIS A 174 1.28 3.96 2.77
C HIS A 174 0.62 2.75 3.44
N VAL A 175 -0.36 3.00 4.34
CA VAL A 175 -1.13 1.94 5.01
C VAL A 175 -1.89 1.09 4.00
N LEU A 176 -2.55 1.74 3.01
CA LEU A 176 -3.29 1.04 1.96
C LEU A 176 -2.38 0.21 1.05
N ASP A 177 -1.27 0.80 0.61
CA ASP A 177 -0.31 0.15 -0.28
C ASP A 177 0.28 -1.10 0.39
N ILE A 178 0.62 -1.04 1.68
CA ILE A 178 1.18 -2.18 2.40
C ILE A 178 0.11 -3.21 2.77
N ALA A 179 -1.07 -2.79 3.23
CA ALA A 179 -2.18 -3.71 3.48
C ALA A 179 -2.47 -4.57 2.23
N THR A 180 -2.44 -3.94 1.06
CA THR A 180 -2.57 -4.61 -0.25
C THR A 180 -1.43 -5.61 -0.50
N ARG A 181 -0.17 -5.22 -0.30
CA ARG A 181 0.99 -6.12 -0.48
C ARG A 181 0.98 -7.31 0.49
N LEU A 182 0.60 -7.06 1.74
CA LEU A 182 0.53 -8.06 2.80
C LEU A 182 -0.75 -8.89 2.76
N LYS A 183 -1.72 -8.51 1.91
CA LYS A 183 -3.05 -9.12 1.81
C LYS A 183 -3.76 -9.18 3.16
N CYS A 184 -3.70 -8.08 3.91
CA CYS A 184 -4.41 -7.89 5.18
C CYS A 184 -5.32 -6.65 5.12
N GLY A 185 -6.19 -6.49 6.12
CA GLY A 185 -7.03 -5.30 6.23
C GLY A 185 -6.22 -4.06 6.62
N PRO A 186 -6.53 -2.86 6.06
CA PRO A 186 -5.90 -1.61 6.46
C PRO A 186 -6.01 -1.34 7.95
N HIS A 187 -7.11 -1.74 8.61
CA HIS A 187 -7.26 -1.54 10.05
C HIS A 187 -6.18 -2.30 10.84
N ALA A 188 -5.94 -3.56 10.49
CA ALA A 188 -4.90 -4.38 11.12
C ALA A 188 -3.49 -3.82 10.87
N ALA A 189 -3.20 -3.41 9.63
CA ALA A 189 -1.92 -2.78 9.29
C ALA A 189 -1.71 -1.46 10.05
N ALA A 190 -2.75 -0.64 10.17
CA ALA A 190 -2.73 0.62 10.88
C ALA A 190 -2.48 0.44 12.39
N LEU A 191 -3.21 -0.49 13.03
CA LEU A 191 -2.99 -0.82 14.44
C LEU A 191 -1.57 -1.33 14.69
N ARG A 192 -1.03 -2.16 13.78
CA ARG A 192 0.33 -2.66 13.91
C ARG A 192 1.38 -1.55 13.78
N LEU A 193 1.20 -0.62 12.84
CA LEU A 193 2.06 0.56 12.72
C LEU A 193 2.04 1.44 13.98
N VAL A 194 0.85 1.70 14.53
CA VAL A 194 0.72 2.45 15.79
C VAL A 194 1.43 1.74 16.94
N ALA A 195 1.29 0.41 17.04
CA ALA A 195 1.96 -0.38 18.06
C ALA A 195 3.49 -0.39 17.91
N LEU A 196 4.01 -0.26 16.68
CA LEU A 196 5.44 -0.08 16.41
C LEU A 196 5.94 1.36 16.70
N GLY A 197 5.05 2.26 17.12
CA GLY A 197 5.36 3.64 17.45
C GLY A 197 5.31 4.60 16.27
N VAL A 198 4.75 4.19 15.13
CA VAL A 198 4.53 5.06 13.95
C VAL A 198 3.21 5.82 14.11
N ARG A 199 3.23 7.13 13.84
CA ARG A 199 2.02 7.97 13.87
C ARG A 199 1.25 7.88 12.58
N LEU A 200 -0.08 7.94 12.68
CA LEU A 200 -0.98 8.02 11.54
C LEU A 200 -1.61 9.42 11.46
N PRO A 201 -1.98 9.89 10.26
CA PRO A 201 -2.65 11.18 10.08
C PRO A 201 -4.16 11.09 10.38
N TYR A 202 -4.65 9.90 10.74
CA TYR A 202 -6.03 9.61 11.11
C TYR A 202 -6.08 8.58 12.24
N THR A 203 -7.24 8.47 12.91
CA THR A 203 -7.48 7.40 13.90
C THR A 203 -8.03 6.16 13.20
N PRO A 204 -7.39 4.97 13.29
CA PRO A 204 -7.89 3.75 12.66
C PRO A 204 -9.25 3.33 13.22
N HIS A 205 -10.14 2.83 12.36
CA HIS A 205 -11.47 2.37 12.75
C HIS A 205 -11.74 0.97 12.16
N PRO A 206 -12.38 0.04 12.90
CA PRO A 206 -12.62 -1.32 12.41
C PRO A 206 -13.51 -1.37 11.14
N ASP A 207 -14.34 -0.36 10.93
CA ASP A 207 -15.12 -0.23 9.69
C ASP A 207 -14.27 0.14 8.46
N ASP A 208 -13.02 0.56 8.59
CA ASP A 208 -12.18 0.95 7.45
C ASP A 208 -12.06 -0.18 6.42
N ASP A 209 -11.97 -1.44 6.89
CA ASP A 209 -11.95 -2.62 6.04
C ASP A 209 -13.25 -2.74 5.23
N ARG A 210 -14.41 -2.50 5.87
CA ARG A 210 -15.73 -2.53 5.22
C ARG A 210 -15.89 -1.39 4.22
N LEU A 211 -15.40 -0.20 4.56
CA LEU A 211 -15.45 0.97 3.68
C LEU A 211 -14.61 0.78 2.42
N LEU A 212 -13.56 -0.03 2.47
CA LEU A 212 -12.78 -0.41 1.29
C LEU A 212 -13.36 -1.60 0.53
N GLY A 213 -14.46 -2.22 0.99
CA GLY A 213 -15.06 -3.37 0.32
C GLY A 213 -14.25 -4.67 0.48
N LEU A 214 -13.42 -4.77 1.52
CA LEU A 214 -12.75 -6.00 1.90
C LEU A 214 -13.76 -6.93 2.57
N THR A 215 -14.25 -7.92 1.82
CA THR A 215 -15.19 -8.93 2.34
C THR A 215 -14.49 -10.18 2.87
N GLY A 216 -13.16 -10.23 2.74
CA GLY A 216 -12.32 -11.37 3.13
C GLY A 216 -12.39 -12.52 2.12
N ARG A 217 -12.91 -12.31 0.91
CA ARG A 217 -13.02 -13.34 -0.11
C ARG A 217 -11.75 -13.41 -0.97
N PRO A 218 -11.25 -14.61 -1.31
CA PRO A 218 -10.18 -14.75 -2.28
C PRO A 218 -10.63 -14.17 -3.63
N GLY A 219 -9.93 -13.13 -4.11
CA GLY A 219 -10.28 -12.45 -5.37
C GLY A 219 -10.99 -11.10 -5.20
N ASP A 220 -11.18 -10.61 -3.97
CA ASP A 220 -11.45 -9.18 -3.73
C ASP A 220 -10.29 -8.38 -4.38
N GLY A 221 -10.60 -7.72 -5.50
CA GLY A 221 -9.62 -7.08 -6.38
C GLY A 221 -8.80 -6.06 -5.60
N LEU A 222 -7.48 -6.26 -5.58
CA LEU A 222 -6.45 -5.55 -4.80
C LEU A 222 -6.24 -4.07 -5.19
N ASP A 223 -7.26 -3.40 -5.71
CA ASP A 223 -7.21 -2.02 -6.19
C ASP A 223 -8.32 -1.17 -5.53
N PHE A 224 -8.51 -1.35 -4.22
CA PHE A 224 -9.53 -0.67 -3.43
C PHE A 224 -9.44 0.86 -3.53
N ALA A 225 -8.24 1.41 -3.75
CA ALA A 225 -8.06 2.85 -4.01
C ALA A 225 -8.74 3.32 -5.31
N MET A 226 -8.77 2.47 -6.34
CA MET A 226 -9.48 2.77 -7.59
C MET A 226 -10.97 2.46 -7.49
N ALA A 227 -11.35 1.41 -6.75
CA ALA A 227 -12.76 1.07 -6.52
C ALA A 227 -13.47 2.12 -5.66
N ALA A 228 -12.79 2.67 -4.64
CA ALA A 228 -13.27 3.72 -3.75
C ALA A 228 -13.60 5.06 -4.45
N GLN A 229 -13.20 5.21 -5.72
CA GLN A 229 -13.51 6.38 -6.54
C GLN A 229 -14.85 6.25 -7.29
N SER A 230 -15.50 5.08 -7.25
CA SER A 230 -16.81 4.89 -7.87
C SER A 230 -17.94 5.30 -6.92
N PRO A 231 -18.95 6.05 -7.39
CA PRO A 231 -20.18 6.31 -6.64
C PRO A 231 -20.86 5.02 -6.17
N GLY A 232 -20.81 3.94 -6.96
CA GLY A 232 -21.41 2.66 -6.60
C GLY A 232 -20.77 2.04 -5.36
N HIS A 233 -19.44 2.17 -5.25
CA HIS A 233 -18.69 1.72 -4.07
C HIS A 233 -19.08 2.51 -2.82
N VAL A 234 -19.15 3.84 -2.93
CA VAL A 234 -19.55 4.71 -1.81
C VAL A 234 -20.95 4.36 -1.33
N LEU A 235 -21.91 4.19 -2.24
CA LEU A 235 -23.29 3.87 -1.89
C LEU A 235 -23.42 2.48 -1.26
N ASP A 236 -22.68 1.48 -1.76
CA ASP A 236 -22.69 0.14 -1.17
C ASP A 236 -22.04 0.13 0.21
N ALA A 237 -20.92 0.84 0.39
CA ALA A 237 -20.26 1.02 1.69
C ALA A 237 -21.14 1.77 2.69
N ALA A 238 -21.85 2.82 2.24
CA ALA A 238 -22.83 3.55 3.05
C ALA A 238 -23.96 2.64 3.51
N ARG A 239 -24.52 1.84 2.60
CA ARG A 239 -25.55 0.83 2.92
C ARG A 239 -25.04 -0.23 3.89
N ALA A 240 -23.82 -0.73 3.69
CA ALA A 240 -23.24 -1.80 4.52
C ALA A 240 -22.88 -1.33 5.94
N THR A 241 -22.47 -0.07 6.09
CA THR A 241 -22.07 0.50 7.39
C THR A 241 -23.17 1.32 8.07
N GLY A 242 -24.29 1.59 7.39
CA GLY A 242 -25.36 2.45 7.89
C GLY A 242 -24.97 3.94 7.96
N ARG A 243 -23.88 4.34 7.32
CA ARG A 243 -23.37 5.73 7.31
C ARG A 243 -23.99 6.52 6.16
N ARG A 244 -23.96 7.85 6.25
CA ARG A 244 -24.31 8.70 5.10
C ARG A 244 -23.23 8.60 4.02
N PRO A 245 -23.59 8.69 2.72
CA PRO A 245 -22.62 8.70 1.64
C PRO A 245 -21.52 9.77 1.82
N ALA A 246 -21.87 10.97 2.29
CA ALA A 246 -20.91 12.04 2.58
C ALA A 246 -19.87 11.66 3.66
N ASP A 247 -20.29 10.90 4.69
CA ASP A 247 -19.40 10.47 5.77
C ASP A 247 -18.46 9.35 5.32
N VAL A 248 -18.97 8.44 4.47
CA VAL A 248 -18.14 7.43 3.78
C VAL A 248 -17.10 8.11 2.91
N VAL A 249 -17.53 9.13 2.17
CA VAL A 249 -16.65 9.94 1.35
C VAL A 249 -15.56 10.56 2.25
N ALA A 250 -15.92 11.38 3.24
CA ALA A 250 -14.93 12.00 4.12
C ALA A 250 -13.94 11.00 4.72
N ARG A 251 -14.41 9.80 5.10
CA ARG A 251 -13.53 8.76 5.62
C ARG A 251 -12.57 8.18 4.57
N LEU A 252 -13.01 7.96 3.33
CA LEU A 252 -12.13 7.49 2.24
C LEU A 252 -11.05 8.54 1.87
N ALA A 253 -11.33 9.84 2.04
CA ALA A 253 -10.29 10.89 1.92
C ALA A 253 -9.20 10.69 2.96
N GLU A 254 -9.59 10.54 4.23
CA GLU A 254 -8.66 10.39 5.35
C GLU A 254 -7.77 9.15 5.16
N LEU A 255 -8.31 8.07 4.59
CA LEU A 255 -7.57 6.84 4.28
C LEU A 255 -6.63 6.99 3.07
N GLY A 256 -6.70 8.09 2.32
CA GLY A 256 -5.82 8.37 1.19
C GLY A 256 -6.29 7.76 -0.13
N CYS A 257 -7.58 7.46 -0.27
CA CYS A 257 -8.16 6.89 -1.50
C CYS A 257 -8.29 7.90 -2.66
N TRP A 258 -8.05 9.20 -2.42
CA TRP A 258 -8.21 10.23 -3.46
C TRP A 258 -6.95 11.01 -3.80
N GLY A 259 -6.76 11.18 -5.11
CA GLY A 259 -6.06 12.32 -5.69
C GLY A 259 -7.09 13.24 -6.35
N THR A 260 -7.34 14.41 -5.77
CA THR A 260 -7.90 15.62 -6.43
C THR A 260 -9.26 15.55 -7.16
N GLY A 261 -10.01 14.44 -7.15
CA GLY A 261 -11.32 14.33 -7.82
C GLY A 261 -12.50 14.27 -6.83
N GLU A 262 -13.49 15.15 -7.00
CA GLU A 262 -14.75 15.09 -6.24
C GLU A 262 -15.62 13.95 -6.76
N VAL A 263 -15.93 12.96 -5.93
CA VAL A 263 -16.93 11.92 -6.25
C VAL A 263 -18.30 12.53 -6.00
N LEU A 264 -19.12 12.64 -7.04
CA LEU A 264 -20.50 13.10 -6.93
C LEU A 264 -21.38 11.95 -6.43
N VAL A 265 -21.77 12.01 -5.16
CA VAL A 265 -22.69 11.03 -4.55
C VAL A 265 -23.82 11.77 -3.85
N PRO A 266 -25.09 11.50 -4.19
CA PRO A 266 -26.22 12.11 -3.50
C PRO A 266 -26.31 11.62 -2.05
N ASP A 267 -26.71 12.51 -1.13
CA ASP A 267 -26.93 12.15 0.28
C ASP A 267 -28.06 11.12 0.44
N VAL A 268 -29.07 11.16 -0.44
CA VAL A 268 -30.20 10.23 -0.46
C VAL A 268 -30.15 9.42 -1.75
N PRO A 269 -29.64 8.17 -1.71
CA PRO A 269 -29.67 7.30 -2.87
C PRO A 269 -31.10 6.84 -3.19
N GLU A 270 -31.39 6.67 -4.47
CA GLU A 270 -32.60 6.02 -4.95
C GLU A 270 -32.44 4.49 -4.88
N PRO A 271 -33.53 3.72 -4.73
CA PRO A 271 -33.47 2.25 -4.64
C PRO A 271 -32.72 1.58 -5.78
N ASP A 272 -32.81 2.16 -6.98
CA ASP A 272 -32.23 1.59 -8.20
C ASP A 272 -30.79 2.07 -8.49
N ASP A 273 -30.22 2.97 -7.68
CA ASP A 273 -28.89 3.54 -7.94
C ASP A 273 -27.80 2.48 -8.03
N LEU A 274 -27.80 1.54 -7.07
CA LEU A 274 -26.83 0.44 -7.08
C LEU A 274 -26.99 -0.46 -8.31
N VAL A 275 -28.24 -0.64 -8.78
CA VAL A 275 -28.52 -1.44 -9.98
C VAL A 275 -27.96 -0.75 -11.22
N VAL A 276 -28.22 0.55 -11.41
CA VAL A 276 -27.74 1.27 -12.60
C VAL A 276 -26.23 1.50 -12.59
N LEU A 277 -25.59 1.54 -11.42
CA LEU A 277 -24.14 1.68 -11.25
C LEU A 277 -23.36 0.36 -11.38
N SER A 278 -24.03 -0.79 -11.31
CA SER A 278 -23.40 -2.10 -11.51
C SER A 278 -23.20 -2.38 -13.00
N GLU A 279 -22.00 -2.81 -13.43
CA GLU A 279 -21.74 -3.21 -14.83
C GLU A 279 -22.67 -4.34 -15.30
N ARG A 280 -23.07 -5.21 -14.36
CA ARG A 280 -23.93 -6.37 -14.59
C ARG A 280 -25.40 -6.08 -14.32
N LEU A 281 -25.73 -4.89 -13.81
CA LEU A 281 -27.08 -4.48 -13.42
C LEU A 281 -27.71 -5.37 -12.35
N ASP A 282 -26.90 -5.89 -11.43
CA ASP A 282 -27.37 -6.77 -10.34
C ASP A 282 -27.30 -6.11 -8.96
N GLY A 283 -27.02 -4.80 -8.92
CA GLY A 283 -26.86 -4.05 -7.67
C GLY A 283 -25.57 -4.37 -6.92
N ARG A 284 -24.60 -5.05 -7.56
CA ARG A 284 -23.34 -5.47 -6.94
C ARG A 284 -22.16 -5.11 -7.83
N ALA A 285 -20.98 -5.06 -7.23
CA ALA A 285 -19.71 -4.91 -7.94
C ALA A 285 -19.56 -5.96 -9.08
N PRO A 286 -18.80 -5.65 -10.15
CA PRO A 286 -18.02 -4.43 -10.38
C PRO A 286 -18.90 -3.21 -10.69
N TRP A 287 -18.47 -2.05 -10.17
CA TRP A 287 -19.14 -0.76 -10.37
C TRP A 287 -18.60 -0.05 -11.62
N LEU A 288 -19.46 0.70 -12.30
CA LEU A 288 -19.04 1.55 -13.41
C LEU A 288 -17.91 2.49 -12.96
N ARG A 289 -16.89 2.61 -13.82
CA ARG A 289 -15.82 3.59 -13.66
C ARG A 289 -16.31 4.95 -14.18
N VAL A 290 -16.01 6.02 -13.45
CA VAL A 290 -16.28 7.39 -13.91
C VAL A 290 -15.30 7.71 -15.04
N ASN A 291 -15.81 7.87 -16.26
CA ASN A 291 -15.02 8.25 -17.43
C ASN A 291 -15.55 9.57 -18.01
N GLY A 292 -14.84 10.66 -17.75
CA GLY A 292 -15.22 12.00 -18.23
C GLY A 292 -14.94 12.25 -19.71
N VAL A 293 -14.19 11.38 -20.39
CA VAL A 293 -13.81 11.56 -21.80
C VAL A 293 -14.82 10.91 -22.73
N VAL A 294 -15.06 9.61 -22.55
CA VAL A 294 -15.97 8.85 -23.43
C VAL A 294 -17.40 8.84 -22.90
N GLY A 295 -17.57 9.00 -21.59
CA GLY A 295 -18.87 8.84 -20.93
C GLY A 295 -19.30 7.37 -20.80
N VAL A 296 -20.49 7.17 -20.25
CA VAL A 296 -21.13 5.85 -20.16
C VAL A 296 -21.67 5.44 -21.53
N ALA A 297 -21.51 4.16 -21.86
CA ALA A 297 -22.03 3.59 -23.10
C ALA A 297 -23.57 3.66 -23.14
N LEU A 298 -24.13 4.12 -24.26
CA LEU A 298 -25.59 4.18 -24.45
C LEU A 298 -26.25 2.80 -24.25
N ARG A 299 -25.57 1.72 -24.66
CA ARG A 299 -26.01 0.34 -24.41
C ARG A 299 -26.28 0.07 -22.92
N HIS A 300 -25.44 0.59 -22.03
CA HIS A 300 -25.62 0.42 -20.59
C HIS A 300 -26.87 1.14 -20.11
N VAL A 301 -27.08 2.38 -20.58
CA VAL A 301 -28.29 3.17 -20.28
C VAL A 301 -29.56 2.43 -20.70
N LEU A 302 -29.59 1.85 -21.90
CA LEU A 302 -30.75 1.09 -22.39
C LEU A 302 -31.00 -0.19 -21.58
N ARG A 303 -29.94 -0.94 -21.26
CA ARG A 303 -30.07 -2.14 -20.42
C ARG A 303 -30.58 -1.78 -19.03
N ALA A 304 -30.02 -0.72 -18.43
CA ALA A 304 -30.43 -0.22 -17.12
C ALA A 304 -31.90 0.22 -17.14
N ALA A 305 -32.33 0.95 -18.16
CA ALA A 305 -33.72 1.37 -18.37
C ALA A 305 -34.71 0.19 -18.40
N LEU A 306 -34.36 -0.91 -19.08
CA LEU A 306 -35.21 -2.12 -19.09
C LEU A 306 -35.28 -2.79 -17.72
N VAL A 307 -34.15 -2.89 -17.01
CA VAL A 307 -34.08 -3.57 -15.71
C VAL A 307 -34.83 -2.79 -14.62
N THR A 308 -34.72 -1.46 -14.62
CA THR A 308 -35.36 -0.60 -13.60
C THR A 308 -36.76 -0.12 -13.99
N GLY A 309 -37.17 -0.35 -15.24
CA GLY A 309 -38.44 0.19 -15.79
C GLY A 309 -38.42 1.71 -16.01
N ARG A 310 -37.27 2.36 -15.88
CA ARG A 310 -37.10 3.81 -16.10
C ARG A 310 -36.88 4.12 -17.57
N GLY A 311 -37.39 5.24 -18.08
CA GLY A 311 -37.12 5.69 -19.45
C GLY A 311 -35.62 5.97 -19.70
N PRO A 312 -35.07 5.73 -20.91
CA PRO A 312 -33.65 5.93 -21.20
C PRO A 312 -33.10 7.32 -20.83
N ALA A 313 -33.85 8.38 -21.12
CA ALA A 313 -33.46 9.75 -20.78
C ALA A 313 -33.34 9.95 -19.26
N ALA A 314 -34.34 9.51 -18.49
CA ALA A 314 -34.31 9.59 -17.02
C ALA A 314 -33.20 8.71 -16.41
N THR A 315 -32.89 7.57 -17.01
CA THR A 315 -31.75 6.74 -16.59
C THR A 315 -30.42 7.45 -16.84
N ALA A 316 -30.26 8.11 -18.00
CA ALA A 316 -29.07 8.90 -18.32
C ALA A 316 -28.92 10.11 -17.39
N GLU A 317 -30.02 10.81 -17.07
CA GLU A 317 -30.04 11.92 -16.11
C GLU A 317 -29.64 11.46 -14.71
N ARG A 318 -30.15 10.32 -14.24
CA ARG A 318 -29.76 9.77 -12.94
C ARG A 318 -28.29 9.39 -12.90
N LEU A 319 -27.79 8.72 -13.94
CA LEU A 319 -26.36 8.42 -14.05
C LEU A 319 -25.52 9.71 -14.06
N ALA A 320 -25.97 10.77 -14.75
CA ALA A 320 -25.27 12.05 -14.77
C ALA A 320 -25.23 12.71 -13.37
N ALA A 321 -26.31 12.61 -12.59
CA ALA A 321 -26.33 13.05 -11.19
C ALA A 321 -25.36 12.26 -10.29
N LEU A 322 -25.06 11.02 -10.66
CA LEU A 322 -24.05 10.15 -10.06
C LEU A 322 -22.66 10.33 -10.70
N GLY A 323 -22.41 11.41 -11.46
CA GLY A 323 -21.12 11.70 -12.09
C GLY A 323 -20.83 10.91 -13.38
N HIS A 324 -21.74 10.05 -13.81
CA HIS A 324 -21.64 9.25 -15.03
C HIS A 324 -22.34 9.94 -16.21
N ARG A 325 -21.58 10.71 -16.99
CA ARG A 325 -22.14 11.44 -18.13
C ARG A 325 -22.29 10.53 -19.34
N LEU A 326 -23.41 10.67 -20.05
CA LEU A 326 -23.55 10.14 -21.40
C LEU A 326 -22.78 11.05 -22.39
N HIS A 327 -22.22 10.48 -23.45
CA HIS A 327 -21.54 11.27 -24.46
C HIS A 327 -22.49 12.29 -25.11
N LYS A 328 -22.02 13.53 -25.37
CA LYS A 328 -22.84 14.64 -25.87
C LYS A 328 -23.58 14.39 -27.20
N ASN A 329 -23.04 13.47 -28.02
CA ASN A 329 -23.65 13.10 -29.30
C ASN A 329 -24.67 11.97 -29.17
N ALA A 330 -24.67 11.23 -28.07
CA ALA A 330 -25.57 10.10 -27.91
C ALA A 330 -27.00 10.60 -27.72
N ILE A 331 -27.93 10.01 -28.48
CA ILE A 331 -29.35 10.38 -28.44
C ILE A 331 -30.11 9.21 -27.81
N PRO A 332 -30.50 9.30 -26.53
CA PRO A 332 -31.28 8.24 -25.90
C PRO A 332 -32.68 8.18 -26.54
N PRO A 333 -33.13 7.00 -27.01
CA PRO A 333 -34.47 6.83 -27.54
C PRO A 333 -35.53 7.03 -26.43
N ALA A 334 -36.77 7.32 -26.82
CA ALA A 334 -37.87 7.50 -25.86
C ALA A 334 -38.18 6.22 -25.04
N VAL A 335 -38.03 5.04 -25.67
CA VAL A 335 -38.27 3.73 -25.06
C VAL A 335 -37.03 2.87 -25.29
N ALA A 336 -36.62 2.11 -24.27
CA ALA A 336 -35.55 1.14 -24.40
C ALA A 336 -36.06 -0.08 -25.19
N ASP A 337 -35.30 -0.48 -26.21
CA ASP A 337 -35.59 -1.63 -27.04
C ASP A 337 -34.45 -2.65 -26.93
N GLU A 338 -34.79 -3.92 -26.77
CA GLU A 338 -33.82 -5.01 -26.78
C GLU A 338 -33.06 -5.11 -28.11
N GLU A 339 -33.70 -4.76 -29.22
CA GLU A 339 -33.04 -4.80 -30.53
C GLU A 339 -31.92 -3.76 -30.63
N ASP A 340 -32.09 -2.58 -30.02
CA ASP A 340 -31.01 -1.58 -29.91
C ASP A 340 -29.89 -2.05 -28.99
N ILE A 341 -30.20 -2.77 -27.91
CA ILE A 341 -29.18 -3.33 -27.02
C ILE A 341 -28.35 -4.40 -27.73
N ARG A 342 -29.01 -5.23 -28.56
CA ARG A 342 -28.34 -6.22 -29.41
C ARG A 342 -27.45 -5.54 -30.45
N LEU A 343 -27.98 -4.51 -31.13
CA LEU A 343 -27.24 -3.69 -32.09
C LEU A 343 -26.02 -3.00 -31.47
N LEU A 344 -26.19 -2.32 -30.33
CA LEU A 344 -25.07 -1.64 -29.68
C LEU A 344 -24.06 -2.63 -29.05
N GLY A 345 -24.45 -3.90 -28.87
CA GLY A 345 -23.54 -4.95 -28.45
C GLY A 345 -22.51 -5.33 -29.51
N THR A 346 -22.76 -4.99 -30.77
CA THR A 346 -21.86 -5.29 -31.90
C THR A 346 -20.98 -4.12 -32.31
N VAL A 347 -21.19 -2.94 -31.73
CA VAL A 347 -20.39 -1.73 -31.95
C VAL A 347 -19.41 -1.55 -30.79
N ASP A 348 -18.13 -1.79 -31.05
CA ASP A 348 -17.03 -1.60 -30.10
C ASP A 348 -16.41 -0.19 -30.16
N ARG A 349 -17.00 0.71 -30.95
CA ARG A 349 -16.54 2.08 -31.17
C ARG A 349 -17.22 3.07 -30.23
N SER A 350 -16.45 4.04 -29.77
CA SER A 350 -16.98 5.16 -29.00
C SER A 350 -17.65 6.19 -29.91
N PHE A 351 -18.45 7.11 -29.35
CA PHE A 351 -19.02 8.24 -30.10
C PHE A 351 -17.98 9.25 -30.60
N LEU A 352 -16.70 9.11 -30.20
CA LEU A 352 -15.58 9.89 -30.71
C LEU A 352 -15.01 9.28 -31.99
N ASP A 353 -15.22 7.98 -32.20
CA ASP A 353 -14.75 7.25 -33.37
C ASP A 353 -15.86 7.19 -34.42
N GLY A 354 -15.50 7.36 -35.70
CA GLY A 354 -16.44 7.10 -36.78
C GLY A 354 -16.78 5.61 -36.83
N VAL A 355 -18.07 5.29 -37.01
CA VAL A 355 -18.49 3.90 -37.25
C VAL A 355 -18.19 3.55 -38.70
N HIS A 356 -17.18 2.72 -38.93
CA HIS A 356 -16.82 2.28 -40.28
C HIS A 356 -17.80 1.24 -40.84
N LEU A 357 -17.84 1.11 -42.18
CA LEU A 357 -18.68 0.16 -42.92
C LEU A 357 -18.63 -1.27 -42.36
N GLU A 358 -17.45 -1.76 -41.97
CA GLU A 358 -17.28 -3.10 -41.39
C GLU A 358 -18.16 -3.33 -40.14
N HIS A 359 -18.32 -2.32 -39.29
CA HIS A 359 -19.12 -2.41 -38.07
C HIS A 359 -20.61 -2.47 -38.42
N VAL A 360 -21.03 -1.73 -39.44
CA VAL A 360 -22.42 -1.76 -39.94
C VAL A 360 -22.75 -3.12 -40.53
N LEU A 361 -21.89 -3.67 -41.39
CA LEU A 361 -22.10 -4.99 -42.00
C LEU A 361 -22.09 -6.12 -40.96
N ARG A 362 -21.17 -6.07 -39.99
CA ARG A 362 -21.13 -7.01 -38.87
C ARG A 362 -22.41 -6.95 -38.04
N SER A 363 -22.85 -5.74 -37.72
CA SER A 363 -24.08 -5.52 -36.94
C SER A 363 -25.33 -5.99 -37.70
N ALA A 364 -25.41 -5.73 -39.01
CA ALA A 364 -26.50 -6.19 -39.86
C ALA A 364 -26.59 -7.72 -39.90
N SER A 365 -25.46 -8.41 -40.03
CA SER A 365 -25.38 -9.87 -39.98
C SER A 365 -25.85 -10.43 -38.63
N LEU A 366 -25.39 -9.85 -37.52
CA LEU A 366 -25.71 -10.35 -36.17
C LEU A 366 -27.13 -10.00 -35.69
N THR A 367 -27.73 -8.94 -36.23
CA THR A 367 -29.09 -8.50 -35.87
C THR A 367 -30.14 -8.91 -36.91
N CYS A 368 -29.75 -9.58 -38.00
CA CYS A 368 -30.61 -9.94 -39.14
C CYS A 368 -31.34 -8.72 -39.77
N ARG A 369 -30.77 -7.53 -39.64
CA ARG A 369 -31.28 -6.28 -40.23
C ARG A 369 -30.56 -5.98 -41.55
N SER A 370 -31.11 -5.08 -42.37
CA SER A 370 -30.35 -4.59 -43.53
C SER A 370 -29.26 -3.63 -43.07
N PRO A 371 -28.12 -3.53 -43.78
CA PRO A 371 -27.12 -2.50 -43.48
C PRO A 371 -27.68 -1.08 -43.49
N ALA A 372 -28.66 -0.77 -44.36
CA ALA A 372 -29.36 0.50 -44.38
C ALA A 372 -30.15 0.76 -43.08
N ASP A 373 -30.90 -0.23 -42.59
CA ASP A 373 -31.64 -0.13 -41.32
C ASP A 373 -30.69 0.07 -40.14
N VAL A 374 -29.57 -0.66 -40.12
CA VAL A 374 -28.53 -0.53 -39.08
C VAL A 374 -27.92 0.87 -39.11
N ALA A 375 -27.52 1.36 -40.28
CA ALA A 375 -26.96 2.69 -40.43
C ALA A 375 -27.94 3.78 -39.98
N ALA A 376 -29.19 3.72 -40.44
CA ALA A 376 -30.24 4.64 -40.04
C ALA A 376 -30.50 4.61 -38.52
N ARG A 377 -30.48 3.42 -37.90
CA ARG A 377 -30.67 3.30 -36.46
C ARG A 377 -29.48 3.85 -35.68
N LEU A 378 -28.26 3.56 -36.10
CA LEU A 378 -27.05 4.12 -35.47
C LEU A 378 -26.98 5.64 -35.57
N THR A 379 -27.33 6.23 -36.72
CA THR A 379 -27.47 7.69 -36.87
C THR A 379 -28.52 8.25 -35.91
N THR A 380 -29.69 7.59 -35.79
CA THR A 380 -30.75 7.99 -34.86
C THR A 380 -30.29 7.99 -33.40
N LEU A 381 -29.41 7.04 -33.04
CA LEU A 381 -28.81 6.93 -31.71
C LEU A 381 -27.60 7.88 -31.52
N GLY A 382 -27.24 8.64 -32.56
CA GLY A 382 -26.22 9.69 -32.51
C GLY A 382 -24.81 9.28 -32.90
N TYR A 383 -24.63 8.10 -33.51
CA TYR A 383 -23.34 7.68 -34.06
C TYR A 383 -23.06 8.38 -35.39
N ARG A 384 -21.79 8.71 -35.63
CA ARG A 384 -21.34 9.26 -36.92
C ARG A 384 -20.92 8.11 -37.84
N LEU A 385 -21.51 8.06 -39.03
CA LEU A 385 -21.11 7.17 -40.12
C LEU A 385 -20.41 7.96 -41.23
N PRO A 386 -19.59 7.34 -42.09
CA PRO A 386 -18.99 8.00 -43.24
C PRO A 386 -20.04 8.34 -44.30
N ASP A 387 -20.07 9.60 -44.73
CA ASP A 387 -21.07 10.15 -45.67
C ASP A 387 -20.95 9.58 -47.10
N GLU A 388 -19.80 9.00 -47.45
CA GLU A 388 -19.48 8.50 -48.80
C GLU A 388 -19.97 7.07 -49.06
N VAL A 389 -20.61 6.42 -48.08
CA VAL A 389 -20.98 5.00 -48.15
C VAL A 389 -22.48 4.82 -48.33
N VAL A 390 -22.87 4.19 -49.45
CA VAL A 390 -24.25 3.75 -49.68
C VAL A 390 -24.46 2.37 -49.06
N TYR A 391 -25.36 2.27 -48.09
CA TYR A 391 -25.68 1.02 -47.41
C TYR A 391 -26.81 0.27 -48.12
N PRO A 392 -26.68 -1.04 -48.39
CA PRO A 392 -27.71 -1.82 -49.06
C PRO A 392 -28.95 -2.05 -48.16
N GLU A 393 -30.13 -2.06 -48.77
CA GLU A 393 -31.41 -2.39 -48.11
C GLU A 393 -31.65 -3.91 -48.02
N THR A 394 -30.86 -4.71 -48.72
CA THR A 394 -31.01 -6.16 -48.72
C THR A 394 -30.44 -6.76 -47.43
N ARG A 395 -31.25 -7.61 -46.77
CA ARG A 395 -30.81 -8.40 -45.62
C ARG A 395 -29.86 -9.49 -46.10
N ALA A 396 -28.76 -9.69 -45.36
CA ALA A 396 -27.90 -10.84 -45.60
C ALA A 396 -28.69 -12.12 -45.25
N VAL A 397 -28.87 -12.99 -46.24
CA VAL A 397 -29.44 -14.32 -46.00
C VAL A 397 -28.33 -15.17 -45.36
N PRO A 398 -28.51 -15.72 -44.15
CA PRO A 398 -27.53 -16.62 -43.58
C PRO A 398 -27.35 -17.81 -44.54
N ARG A 399 -26.12 -18.05 -44.99
CA ARG A 399 -25.82 -19.34 -45.62
C ARG A 399 -25.89 -20.39 -44.50
N GLY A 400 -26.85 -21.30 -44.64
CA GLY A 400 -27.13 -22.36 -43.68
C GLY A 400 -26.01 -23.36 -43.50
#